data_AF-A0A229UT05-F1
#
_entry.id   AF-A0A229UT05-F1
#
_cell.length_a   1.000
_cell.length_b   1.000
_cell.length_c   1.000
_cell.angle_alpha   90.00
_cell.angle_beta   90.00
_cell.angle_gamma   90.00
#
_symmetry.space_group_name_H-M   'P 1'
#
loop_
_entity.id
_entity.type
_entity.pdbx_description
1 polymer ?
#
loop_
_entity_poly.entity_id
_entity_poly.type
_entity_poly.pdbx_seq_one_letter_code
_entity_poly.pdbx_strand_id
1 'polypeptide(L)'
;MKNYSNLKQLIVSKTAKVGVIGLGYVGLPLAMEMVKSGFTVVGIDLDVRKIETLKAAKSYIQDVPDEVIQSSIESERFFPTADYAALEDLHAISICVPTPLSENQDPDTSYITSVVSMIKKHMKKSMLITLESTTYPGTTEELIQWEFEKVGLKVGEDFFLCFSPERVDPGNRSFNTYNTPKVIGGTTPKCAELGSLLYGNTVKTVVTVSSPKVAEMSKLLENTFRSVNIAFINEMAMMCDKMGINIWEVIKAASTKPFGYMPFSPGPGIGGHCIPLDPMYLSWKAKGFRFHSQFIELAQSINDNMPDYVISKTSQVLNIYAKSIRRSNILILGMAYKSDIDDLRESPGLHIYELFKERGARVDYFDPHAQSFVDKYGNTVQSIAYDLEKMRSYDCFVLVTGHKSFDYQEFADLGVAIVDTRNAFEGIDAPHIYQLGTSVILPEEQELLLLA
;
A
#
# COMPACT_ATOMS: atom_id res chain seq x y z
N MET A 1 15.86 1.71 37.14
CA MET A 1 14.74 0.86 37.60
C MET A 1 13.44 1.64 37.84
N LYS A 2 13.47 2.80 38.53
CA LYS A 2 12.27 3.61 38.83
C LYS A 2 11.47 4.03 37.59
N ASN A 3 12.15 4.47 36.51
CA ASN A 3 11.50 4.89 35.26
C ASN A 3 10.66 3.77 34.61
N TYR A 4 11.27 2.60 34.46
CA TYR A 4 10.61 1.41 33.89
C TYR A 4 9.36 1.01 34.70
N SER A 5 9.48 0.86 36.02
CA SER A 5 8.36 0.44 36.86
C SER A 5 7.22 1.47 36.86
N ASN A 6 7.56 2.76 36.90
CA ASN A 6 6.58 3.84 36.83
C ASN A 6 5.83 3.83 35.49
N LEU A 7 6.56 3.78 34.37
CA LEU A 7 5.95 3.76 33.03
C LEU A 7 5.07 2.52 32.84
N LYS A 8 5.52 1.35 33.30
CA LYS A 8 4.71 0.12 33.30
C LYS A 8 3.39 0.32 34.04
N GLN A 9 3.43 0.90 35.25
CA GLN A 9 2.22 1.15 36.04
C GLN A 9 1.27 2.13 35.35
N LEU A 10 1.78 3.19 34.72
CA LEU A 10 0.98 4.14 33.95
C LEU A 10 0.26 3.47 32.77
N ILE A 11 0.95 2.55 32.07
CA ILE A 11 0.35 1.79 30.96
C ILE A 11 -0.72 0.81 31.49
N VAL A 12 -0.42 0.01 32.53
CA VAL A 12 -1.38 -0.94 33.11
C VAL A 12 -2.65 -0.24 33.59
N SER A 13 -2.50 0.92 34.23
CA SER A 13 -3.63 1.72 34.75
C SER A 13 -4.30 2.60 33.68
N LYS A 14 -3.79 2.60 32.44
CA LYS A 14 -4.26 3.45 31.33
C LYS A 14 -4.23 4.95 31.63
N THR A 15 -3.34 5.37 32.53
CA THR A 15 -3.09 6.77 32.88
C THR A 15 -1.91 7.37 32.12
N ALA A 16 -1.17 6.54 31.36
CA ALA A 16 -0.19 7.00 30.39
C ALA A 16 -0.87 7.87 29.32
N LYS A 17 -0.40 9.11 29.17
CA LYS A 17 -0.66 9.94 27.98
C LYS A 17 0.16 9.42 26.80
N VAL A 18 -0.49 9.09 25.69
CA VAL A 18 0.14 8.50 24.50
C VAL A 18 0.10 9.49 23.35
N GLY A 19 1.14 9.52 22.51
CA GLY A 19 1.16 10.30 21.27
C GLY A 19 1.19 9.43 20.03
N VAL A 20 0.58 9.90 18.96
CA VAL A 20 0.76 9.33 17.62
C VAL A 20 1.22 10.45 16.69
N ILE A 21 2.41 10.30 16.10
CA ILE A 21 3.05 11.29 15.24
C ILE A 21 2.88 10.87 13.78
N GLY A 22 2.21 11.69 12.98
CA GLY A 22 1.77 11.36 11.63
C GLY A 22 0.36 10.77 11.65
N LEU A 23 -0.65 11.56 11.27
CA LEU A 23 -2.05 11.17 11.29
C LEU A 23 -2.53 10.77 9.89
N GLY A 24 -1.73 9.94 9.22
CA GLY A 24 -2.10 9.32 7.94
C GLY A 24 -2.96 8.07 8.12
N TYR A 25 -3.02 7.25 7.06
CA TYR A 25 -3.76 5.98 7.02
C TYR A 25 -3.27 4.94 8.05
N VAL A 26 -2.08 5.11 8.62
CA VAL A 26 -1.56 4.27 9.72
C VAL A 26 -1.86 4.89 11.08
N GLY A 27 -1.42 6.13 11.30
CA GLY A 27 -1.45 6.73 12.62
C GLY A 27 -2.84 7.13 13.11
N LEU A 28 -3.73 7.59 12.24
CA LEU A 28 -5.07 7.98 12.68
C LEU A 28 -5.90 6.78 13.18
N PRO A 29 -6.00 5.65 12.45
CA PRO A 29 -6.65 4.45 12.98
C PRO A 29 -6.03 3.93 14.29
N LEU A 30 -4.70 3.95 14.39
CA LEU A 30 -4.00 3.55 15.61
C LEU A 30 -4.35 4.45 16.80
N ALA A 31 -4.39 5.76 16.60
CA ALA A 31 -4.80 6.72 17.62
C ALA A 31 -6.23 6.44 18.10
N MET A 32 -7.16 6.14 17.18
CA MET A 32 -8.55 5.84 17.53
C MET A 32 -8.67 4.55 18.36
N GLU A 33 -7.94 3.49 18.02
CA GLU A 33 -7.94 2.28 18.84
C GLU A 33 -7.32 2.54 20.23
N MET A 34 -6.29 3.40 20.34
CA MET A 34 -5.73 3.78 21.65
C MET A 34 -6.74 4.56 22.50
N VAL A 35 -7.50 5.49 21.90
CA VAL A 35 -8.56 6.25 22.58
C VAL A 35 -9.66 5.30 23.07
N LYS A 36 -10.13 4.43 22.19
CA LYS A 36 -11.16 3.41 22.49
C LYS A 36 -10.72 2.45 23.59
N SER A 37 -9.43 2.15 23.66
CA SER A 37 -8.85 1.36 24.75
C SER A 37 -8.74 2.12 26.08
N GLY A 38 -9.04 3.42 26.10
CA GLY A 38 -9.15 4.25 27.30
C GLY A 38 -7.93 5.13 27.57
N PHE A 39 -6.95 5.21 26.66
CA PHE A 39 -5.82 6.13 26.82
C PHE A 39 -6.22 7.56 26.45
N THR A 40 -5.54 8.53 27.07
CA THR A 40 -5.53 9.91 26.56
C THR A 40 -4.47 9.99 25.47
N VAL A 41 -4.89 10.37 24.26
CA VAL A 41 -4.09 10.37 23.04
C VAL A 41 -3.93 11.79 22.49
N VAL A 42 -2.69 12.15 22.18
CA VAL A 42 -2.36 13.37 21.44
C VAL A 42 -1.94 12.97 20.02
N GLY A 43 -2.72 13.39 19.03
CA GLY A 43 -2.35 13.21 17.62
C GLY A 43 -1.52 14.39 17.13
N ILE A 44 -0.32 14.14 16.59
CA ILE A 44 0.59 15.19 16.11
C ILE A 44 0.78 15.05 14.60
N ASP A 45 0.43 16.06 13.81
CA ASP A 45 0.72 16.13 12.37
C ASP A 45 1.07 17.57 11.97
N LEU A 46 2.05 17.74 11.08
CA LEU A 46 2.48 19.07 10.61
C LEU A 46 1.47 19.68 9.62
N ASP A 47 0.62 18.87 8.98
CA ASP A 47 -0.42 19.39 8.11
C ASP A 47 -1.57 19.97 8.94
N VAL A 48 -1.55 21.29 9.12
CA VAL A 48 -2.57 22.04 9.85
C VAL A 48 -3.98 21.78 9.29
N ARG A 49 -4.13 21.49 7.99
CA ARG A 49 -5.44 21.21 7.40
C ARG A 49 -6.04 19.93 7.96
N LYS A 50 -5.22 18.88 8.17
CA LYS A 50 -5.66 17.64 8.81
C LYS A 50 -6.10 17.89 10.25
N ILE A 51 -5.32 18.67 10.99
CA ILE A 51 -5.62 19.01 12.39
C ILE A 51 -6.95 19.74 12.51
N GLU A 52 -7.18 20.77 11.69
CA GLU A 52 -8.44 21.51 11.72
C GLU A 52 -9.64 20.68 11.25
N THR A 53 -9.44 19.75 10.30
CA THR A 53 -10.47 18.78 9.89
C THR A 53 -10.87 17.87 11.05
N LEU A 54 -9.88 17.32 11.78
CA LEU A 54 -10.14 16.46 12.94
C LEU A 54 -10.80 17.23 14.08
N LYS A 55 -10.38 18.46 14.38
CA LYS A 55 -11.03 19.30 15.40
C LYS A 55 -12.48 19.62 15.06
N ALA A 56 -12.82 19.66 13.78
CA ALA A 56 -14.20 19.79 13.30
C ALA A 56 -14.98 18.45 13.33
N ALA A 57 -14.44 17.41 14.00
CA ALA A 57 -14.99 16.07 14.09
C ALA A 57 -15.19 15.37 12.74
N LYS A 58 -14.35 15.69 11.75
CA LYS A 58 -14.37 15.07 10.43
C LYS A 58 -13.11 14.24 10.20
N SER A 59 -13.28 13.17 9.45
CA SER A 59 -12.20 12.32 8.97
C SER A 59 -11.88 12.62 7.52
N TYR A 60 -10.62 12.36 7.17
CA TYR A 60 -10.11 12.34 5.79
C TYR A 60 -9.55 10.95 5.44
N ILE A 61 -9.74 9.96 6.32
CA ILE A 61 -9.34 8.56 6.11
C ILE A 61 -10.61 7.72 6.09
N GLN A 62 -10.84 7.02 4.98
CA GLN A 62 -12.05 6.20 4.76
C GLN A 62 -12.27 5.14 5.86
N ASP A 63 -11.18 4.57 6.39
CA ASP A 63 -11.23 3.54 7.43
C ASP A 63 -11.60 4.08 8.83
N VAL A 64 -11.72 5.41 8.99
CA VAL A 64 -12.09 6.06 10.26
C VAL A 64 -13.32 6.94 10.04
N PRO A 65 -14.52 6.51 10.47
CA PRO A 65 -15.74 7.32 10.34
C PRO A 65 -15.71 8.60 11.20
N ASP A 66 -16.43 9.62 10.75
CA ASP A 66 -16.58 10.91 11.45
C ASP A 66 -17.09 10.71 12.89
N GLU A 67 -18.01 9.76 13.10
CA GLU A 67 -18.59 9.46 14.42
C GLU A 67 -17.54 8.96 15.42
N VAL A 68 -16.51 8.26 14.94
CA VAL A 68 -15.40 7.78 15.77
C VAL A 68 -14.52 8.96 16.20
N ILE A 69 -14.25 9.91 15.29
CA ILE A 69 -13.52 11.14 15.63
C ILE A 69 -14.31 11.96 16.63
N GLN A 70 -15.61 12.17 16.37
CA GLN A 70 -16.51 12.94 17.22
C GLN A 70 -16.53 12.39 18.65
N SER A 71 -16.85 11.10 18.80
CA SER A 71 -16.90 10.46 20.13
C SER A 71 -15.55 10.49 20.85
N SER A 72 -14.44 10.39 20.11
CA SER A 72 -13.08 10.48 20.67
C SER A 72 -12.77 11.88 21.23
N ILE A 73 -13.21 12.94 20.55
CA ILE A 73 -13.07 14.33 21.01
C ILE A 73 -14.00 14.61 22.20
N GLU A 74 -15.27 14.23 22.10
CA GLU A 74 -16.27 14.43 23.16
C GLU A 74 -15.91 13.68 24.46
N SER A 75 -15.19 12.56 24.35
CA SER A 75 -14.68 11.84 25.51
C SER A 75 -13.52 12.56 26.24
N GLU A 76 -13.03 13.68 25.70
CA GLU A 76 -11.84 14.41 26.16
C GLU A 76 -10.59 13.52 26.22
N ARG A 77 -10.51 12.53 25.32
CA ARG A 77 -9.36 11.62 25.22
C ARG A 77 -8.56 11.77 23.94
N PHE A 78 -9.03 12.51 22.95
CA PHE A 78 -8.27 12.77 21.73
C PHE A 78 -8.00 14.25 21.50
N PHE A 79 -6.72 14.58 21.33
CA PHE A 79 -6.26 15.96 21.18
C PHE A 79 -5.36 16.07 19.93
N PRO A 80 -5.91 16.38 18.74
CA PRO A 80 -5.11 16.64 17.54
C PRO A 80 -4.43 18.01 17.61
N THR A 81 -3.13 18.06 17.30
CA THR A 81 -2.32 19.29 17.31
C THR A 81 -1.22 19.25 16.24
N ALA A 82 -0.72 20.42 15.85
CA ALA A 82 0.51 20.55 15.05
C ALA A 82 1.74 20.91 15.90
N ASP A 83 1.54 21.12 17.21
CA ASP A 83 2.59 21.56 18.12
C ASP A 83 3.30 20.38 18.82
N TYR A 84 4.59 20.22 18.51
CA TYR A 84 5.46 19.23 19.12
C TYR A 84 5.82 19.52 20.59
N ALA A 85 5.52 20.72 21.13
CA ALA A 85 5.65 20.97 22.55
C ALA A 85 4.79 20.02 23.40
N ALA A 86 3.73 19.44 22.81
CA ALA A 86 2.92 18.42 23.45
C ALA A 86 3.72 17.17 23.87
N LEU A 87 4.87 16.88 23.24
CA LEU A 87 5.75 15.77 23.60
C LEU A 87 6.25 15.84 25.06
N GLU A 88 6.30 17.02 25.67
CA GLU A 88 6.79 17.22 27.04
C GLU A 88 5.95 16.46 28.09
N ASP A 89 4.67 16.22 27.77
CA ASP A 89 3.70 15.60 28.67
C ASP A 89 3.38 14.14 28.38
N LEU A 90 3.96 13.58 27.32
CA LEU A 90 3.70 12.21 26.90
C LEU A 90 4.57 11.19 27.62
N HIS A 91 4.06 9.97 27.71
CA HIS A 91 4.71 8.82 28.33
C HIS A 91 5.07 7.75 27.31
N ALA A 92 4.32 7.68 26.21
CA ALA A 92 4.61 6.82 25.06
C ALA A 92 4.28 7.54 23.76
N ILE A 93 5.00 7.24 22.69
CA ILE A 93 4.72 7.73 21.34
C ILE A 93 4.86 6.62 20.29
N SER A 94 4.04 6.72 19.25
CA SER A 94 4.12 5.91 18.03
C SER A 94 4.42 6.82 16.84
N ILE A 95 5.49 6.52 16.10
CA ILE A 95 5.96 7.31 14.95
C ILE A 95 5.45 6.66 13.66
N CYS A 96 4.47 7.31 13.02
CA CYS A 96 3.73 6.87 11.85
C CYS A 96 3.88 7.87 10.67
N VAL A 97 5.08 8.42 10.49
CA VAL A 97 5.38 9.39 9.43
C VAL A 97 5.69 8.69 8.09
N PRO A 98 5.53 9.39 6.95
CA PRO A 98 5.90 8.84 5.66
C PRO A 98 7.36 8.42 5.59
N THR A 99 7.62 7.36 4.83
CA THR A 99 8.94 6.91 4.41
C THR A 99 8.86 6.73 2.90
N PRO A 100 9.14 7.78 2.11
CA PRO A 100 9.17 7.66 0.65
C PRO A 100 10.56 7.16 0.18
N LEU A 101 10.62 6.87 -1.11
CA LEU A 101 11.89 6.73 -1.84
C LEU A 101 12.26 8.07 -2.49
N SER A 102 13.56 8.32 -2.64
CA SER A 102 14.08 9.38 -3.51
C SER A 102 13.90 9.04 -4.99
N GLU A 103 14.18 9.99 -5.88
CA GLU A 103 14.19 9.75 -7.34
C GLU A 103 15.14 8.60 -7.74
N ASN A 104 16.21 8.37 -6.97
CA ASN A 104 17.17 7.28 -7.19
C ASN A 104 16.74 5.95 -6.53
N GLN A 105 15.52 5.86 -6.02
CA GLN A 105 15.00 4.71 -5.26
C GLN A 105 15.81 4.41 -3.98
N ASP A 106 16.41 5.43 -3.37
CA ASP A 106 17.02 5.33 -2.05
C ASP A 106 15.98 5.65 -0.95
N PRO A 107 16.02 5.00 0.23
CA PRO A 107 15.17 5.38 1.35
C PRO A 107 15.36 6.84 1.79
N ASP A 108 14.27 7.62 1.80
CA ASP A 108 14.25 8.95 2.39
C ASP A 108 13.89 8.85 3.89
N THR A 109 14.89 9.14 4.72
CA THR A 109 14.79 9.07 6.19
C THR A 109 14.56 10.45 6.84
N SER A 110 14.37 11.50 6.03
CA SER A 110 14.24 12.90 6.50
C SER A 110 13.07 13.09 7.48
N TYR A 111 11.94 12.41 7.25
CA TYR A 111 10.77 12.47 8.11
C TYR A 111 11.04 11.88 9.50
N ILE A 112 11.66 10.70 9.57
CA ILE A 112 12.01 10.04 10.83
C ILE A 112 13.04 10.89 11.59
N THR A 113 14.09 11.34 10.91
CA THR A 113 15.16 12.15 11.54
C THR A 113 14.63 13.49 12.04
N SER A 114 13.69 14.12 11.34
CA SER A 114 12.97 15.32 11.80
C SER A 114 12.21 15.05 13.11
N VAL A 115 11.44 13.96 13.18
CA VAL A 115 10.74 13.57 14.41
C VAL A 115 11.70 13.30 15.56
N VAL A 116 12.81 12.59 15.32
CA VAL A 116 13.85 12.33 16.33
C VAL A 116 14.42 13.64 16.88
N SER A 117 14.67 14.63 16.02
CA SER A 117 15.13 15.97 16.43
C SER A 117 14.12 16.65 17.35
N MET A 118 12.83 16.58 17.01
CA MET A 118 11.76 17.15 17.84
C MET A 118 11.63 16.44 19.19
N ILE A 119 11.76 15.11 19.23
CA ILE A 119 11.77 14.35 20.48
C ILE A 119 12.97 14.75 21.35
N LYS A 120 14.18 14.87 20.78
CA LYS A 120 15.36 15.31 21.54
C LYS A 120 15.18 16.69 22.17
N LYS A 121 14.45 17.59 21.51
CA LYS A 121 14.18 18.95 22.01
C LYS A 121 13.15 18.98 23.14
N HIS A 122 12.10 18.18 23.03
CA HIS A 122 10.92 18.28 23.90
C HIS A 122 10.77 17.12 24.90
N MET A 123 11.50 16.02 24.78
CA MET A 123 11.41 14.93 25.75
C MET A 123 11.97 15.37 27.12
N LYS A 124 11.08 15.50 28.12
CA LYS A 124 11.45 15.84 29.51
C LYS A 124 11.40 14.65 30.47
N LYS A 125 10.68 13.60 30.09
CA LYS A 125 10.40 12.41 30.91
C LYS A 125 10.92 11.17 30.18
N SER A 126 11.14 10.09 30.94
CA SER A 126 11.38 8.78 30.34
C SER A 126 10.16 8.33 29.55
N MET A 127 10.36 7.93 28.30
CA MET A 127 9.30 7.69 27.32
C MET A 127 9.50 6.36 26.61
N LEU A 128 8.40 5.68 26.28
CA LEU A 128 8.39 4.59 25.31
C LEU A 128 8.20 5.15 23.90
N ILE A 129 9.14 4.91 23.01
CA ILE A 129 9.12 5.32 21.61
C ILE A 129 8.93 4.06 20.78
N THR A 130 7.92 4.04 19.91
CA THR A 130 7.72 2.95 18.95
C THR A 130 7.77 3.51 17.53
N LEU A 131 8.71 3.01 16.72
CA LEU A 131 8.72 3.29 15.29
C LEU A 131 7.72 2.34 14.59
N GLU A 132 6.78 2.93 13.85
CA GLU A 132 5.77 2.20 13.07
C GLU A 132 5.94 2.36 11.57
N SER A 133 6.54 3.47 11.14
CA SER A 133 6.92 3.73 9.76
C SER A 133 7.77 2.60 9.20
N THR A 134 7.32 2.01 8.09
CA THR A 134 8.06 0.92 7.43
C THR A 134 9.34 1.45 6.79
N THR A 135 10.45 0.73 6.97
CA THR A 135 11.80 1.15 6.58
C THR A 135 12.74 -0.05 6.54
N TYR A 136 14.01 0.15 6.22
CA TYR A 136 15.03 -0.90 6.19
C TYR A 136 15.39 -1.44 7.60
N PRO A 137 15.85 -2.71 7.71
CA PRO A 137 16.22 -3.28 9.00
C PRO A 137 17.46 -2.59 9.58
N GLY A 138 17.38 -2.19 10.84
CA GLY A 138 18.37 -1.40 11.56
C GLY A 138 17.97 0.07 11.74
N THR A 139 16.90 0.55 11.13
CA THR A 139 16.51 1.97 11.22
C THR A 139 16.24 2.39 12.67
N THR A 140 15.55 1.55 13.43
CA THR A 140 15.23 1.82 14.83
C THR A 140 16.49 2.07 15.66
N GLU A 141 17.51 1.23 15.53
CA GLU A 141 18.75 1.43 16.26
C GLU A 141 19.62 2.56 15.64
N GLU A 142 19.75 2.60 14.32
CA GLU A 142 20.66 3.50 13.60
C GLU A 142 20.22 4.97 13.65
N LEU A 143 18.92 5.24 13.54
CA LEU A 143 18.40 6.62 13.44
C LEU A 143 17.78 7.13 14.74
N ILE A 144 17.33 6.23 15.61
CA ILE A 144 16.70 6.62 16.88
C ILE A 144 17.66 6.34 18.03
N GLN A 145 17.94 5.06 18.32
CA GLN A 145 18.75 4.69 19.50
C GLN A 145 20.09 5.44 19.55
N TRP A 146 20.85 5.42 18.45
CA TRP A 146 22.16 6.05 18.38
C TRP A 146 22.10 7.56 18.65
N GLU A 147 21.06 8.24 18.16
CA GLU A 147 20.91 9.69 18.34
C GLU A 147 20.64 10.10 19.79
N PHE A 148 19.97 9.25 20.57
CA PHE A 148 19.78 9.45 22.02
C PHE A 148 21.03 9.04 22.82
N GLU A 149 21.73 7.98 22.42
CA GLU A 149 22.97 7.56 23.08
C GLU A 149 24.11 8.57 22.91
N LYS A 150 24.18 9.27 21.77
CA LYS A 150 25.14 10.39 21.55
C LYS A 150 25.01 11.51 22.59
N VAL A 151 23.83 11.71 23.15
CA VAL A 151 23.58 12.72 24.20
C VAL A 151 23.60 12.11 25.61
N GLY A 152 24.08 10.87 25.75
CA GLY A 152 24.33 10.20 27.02
C GLY A 152 23.16 9.42 27.60
N LEU A 153 22.03 9.32 26.89
CA LEU A 153 20.85 8.58 27.36
C LEU A 153 21.00 7.09 27.06
N LYS A 154 20.56 6.23 27.99
CA LYS A 154 20.64 4.77 27.87
C LYS A 154 19.29 4.15 27.56
N VAL A 155 19.23 3.37 26.49
CA VAL A 155 18.02 2.62 26.13
C VAL A 155 17.72 1.54 27.17
N GLY A 156 16.43 1.35 27.50
CA GLY A 156 15.97 0.46 28.57
C GLY A 156 16.10 1.02 29.99
N GLU A 157 16.61 2.23 30.14
CA GLU A 157 16.77 2.93 31.42
C GLU A 157 16.19 4.36 31.39
N ASP A 158 16.69 5.19 30.48
CA ASP A 158 16.30 6.59 30.33
C ASP A 158 15.16 6.75 29.32
N PHE A 159 15.13 5.92 28.30
CA PHE A 159 14.03 5.81 27.33
C PHE A 159 13.86 4.35 26.91
N PHE A 160 12.72 4.01 26.34
CA PHE A 160 12.40 2.66 25.85
C PHE A 160 12.10 2.73 24.37
N LEU A 161 12.58 1.76 23.60
CA LEU A 161 12.52 1.83 22.15
C LEU A 161 12.07 0.49 21.55
N CYS A 162 11.06 0.57 20.71
CA CYS A 162 10.48 -0.54 19.98
C CYS A 162 10.33 -0.21 18.50
N PHE A 163 10.22 -1.28 17.72
CA PHE A 163 9.64 -1.23 16.39
C PHE A 163 8.38 -2.09 16.35
N SER A 164 7.36 -1.62 15.64
CA SER A 164 6.17 -2.38 15.36
C SER A 164 5.71 -2.08 13.94
N PRO A 165 5.80 -3.00 12.98
CA PRO A 165 5.37 -2.68 11.62
C PRO A 165 3.85 -2.56 11.55
N GLU A 166 3.37 -1.56 10.82
CA GLU A 166 1.98 -1.56 10.37
C GLU A 166 1.76 -2.64 9.29
N ARG A 167 0.62 -3.31 9.38
CA ARG A 167 0.18 -4.42 8.52
C ARG A 167 -1.26 -4.21 8.02
N VAL A 168 -1.81 -3.00 8.16
CA VAL A 168 -3.09 -2.58 7.56
C VAL A 168 -3.12 -2.88 6.06
N ASP A 169 -4.24 -3.45 5.63
CA ASP A 169 -4.62 -3.67 4.24
C ASP A 169 -5.85 -2.79 3.94
N PRO A 170 -5.68 -1.63 3.30
CA PRO A 170 -6.78 -0.68 3.07
C PRO A 170 -7.98 -1.33 2.37
N GLY A 171 -9.20 -1.07 2.85
CA GLY A 171 -10.43 -1.65 2.28
C GLY A 171 -10.68 -3.12 2.63
N ASN A 172 -9.86 -3.74 3.49
CA ASN A 172 -10.09 -5.09 3.97
C ASN A 172 -11.23 -5.13 5.00
N ARG A 173 -12.31 -5.86 4.69
CA ARG A 173 -13.49 -5.96 5.57
C ARG A 173 -13.30 -6.93 6.75
N SER A 174 -12.34 -7.84 6.65
CA SER A 174 -12.10 -8.89 7.64
C SER A 174 -11.03 -8.47 8.66
N PHE A 175 -10.06 -7.68 8.23
CA PHE A 175 -8.91 -7.28 9.04
C PHE A 175 -8.77 -5.76 9.11
N ASN A 176 -8.62 -5.25 10.34
CA ASN A 176 -8.42 -3.84 10.64
C ASN A 176 -7.30 -3.68 11.69
N THR A 177 -7.00 -2.45 12.10
CA THR A 177 -5.96 -2.15 13.09
C THR A 177 -6.15 -2.91 14.41
N TYR A 178 -7.39 -3.13 14.85
CA TYR A 178 -7.66 -3.83 16.12
C TYR A 178 -7.36 -5.32 16.06
N ASN A 179 -7.73 -6.03 14.98
CA ASN A 179 -7.66 -7.49 14.94
C ASN A 179 -6.45 -8.04 14.18
N THR A 180 -5.72 -7.22 13.43
CA THR A 180 -4.50 -7.63 12.73
C THR A 180 -3.38 -7.85 13.76
N PRO A 181 -2.74 -9.04 13.80
CA PRO A 181 -1.68 -9.31 14.77
C PRO A 181 -0.52 -8.33 14.64
N LYS A 182 -0.22 -7.64 15.74
CA LYS A 182 0.82 -6.62 15.78
C LYS A 182 2.14 -7.21 16.25
N VAL A 183 3.15 -7.14 15.40
CA VAL A 183 4.51 -7.62 15.73
C VAL A 183 5.22 -6.54 16.53
N ILE A 184 5.93 -6.89 17.60
CA ILE A 184 6.74 -5.95 18.39
C ILE A 184 8.14 -6.50 18.62
N GLY A 185 9.14 -5.70 18.26
CA GLY A 185 10.54 -5.93 18.62
C GLY A 185 11.05 -4.78 19.50
N GLY A 186 11.45 -5.08 20.73
CA GLY A 186 12.10 -4.11 21.62
C GLY A 186 13.63 -4.21 21.56
N THR A 187 14.34 -3.09 21.68
CA THR A 187 15.82 -3.07 21.73
C THR A 187 16.39 -3.76 22.97
N THR A 188 15.59 -3.87 24.03
CA THR A 188 15.90 -4.62 25.26
C THR A 188 14.65 -5.38 25.74
N PRO A 189 14.79 -6.39 26.63
CA PRO A 189 13.64 -7.09 27.19
C PRO A 189 12.61 -6.16 27.87
N LYS A 190 13.08 -5.11 28.55
CA LYS A 190 12.20 -4.09 29.17
C LYS A 190 11.43 -3.29 28.13
N CYS A 191 12.05 -2.96 27.00
CA CYS A 191 11.38 -2.27 25.91
C CYS A 191 10.31 -3.18 25.29
N ALA A 192 10.67 -4.42 24.98
CA ALA A 192 9.74 -5.40 24.42
C ALA A 192 8.51 -5.58 25.32
N GLU A 193 8.72 -5.70 26.64
CA GLU A 193 7.61 -5.82 27.59
C GLU A 193 6.72 -4.57 27.63
N LEU A 194 7.29 -3.37 27.68
CA LEU A 194 6.50 -2.13 27.71
C LEU A 194 5.74 -1.92 26.40
N GLY A 195 6.37 -2.19 25.25
CA GLY A 195 5.72 -2.17 23.94
C GLY A 195 4.56 -3.16 23.89
N SER A 196 4.82 -4.43 24.24
CA SER A 196 3.78 -5.46 24.23
C SER A 196 2.64 -5.17 25.19
N LEU A 197 2.92 -4.53 26.33
CA LEU A 197 1.89 -4.09 27.25
C LEU A 197 1.04 -2.95 26.67
N LEU A 198 1.66 -1.91 26.09
CA LEU A 198 0.94 -0.78 25.49
C LEU A 198 0.01 -1.29 24.39
N TYR A 199 0.56 -2.00 23.40
CA TYR A 199 -0.21 -2.45 22.27
C TYR A 199 -1.14 -3.61 22.62
N GLY A 200 -0.84 -4.43 23.63
CA GLY A 200 -1.74 -5.47 24.12
C GLY A 200 -3.01 -4.91 24.78
N ASN A 201 -3.00 -3.63 25.20
CA ASN A 201 -4.21 -2.92 25.60
C ASN A 201 -5.00 -2.34 24.41
N THR A 202 -4.36 -2.18 23.24
CA THR A 202 -4.89 -1.48 22.07
C THR A 202 -5.41 -2.43 20.99
N VAL A 203 -4.74 -3.56 20.77
CA VAL A 203 -5.06 -4.53 19.73
C VAL A 203 -5.34 -5.91 20.30
N LYS A 204 -6.01 -6.75 19.52
CA LYS A 204 -6.41 -8.11 19.92
C LYS A 204 -5.24 -9.06 20.14
N THR A 205 -4.17 -8.94 19.36
CA THR A 205 -3.06 -9.90 19.40
C THR A 205 -1.73 -9.19 19.17
N VAL A 206 -0.80 -9.40 20.10
CA VAL A 206 0.59 -8.94 19.99
C VAL A 206 1.51 -10.15 19.88
N VAL A 207 2.41 -10.11 18.89
CA VAL A 207 3.45 -11.11 18.67
C VAL A 207 4.80 -10.46 18.98
N THR A 208 5.40 -10.80 20.11
CA THR A 208 6.70 -10.26 20.50
C THR A 208 7.82 -11.06 19.83
N VAL A 209 8.76 -10.37 19.21
CA VAL A 209 9.98 -10.95 18.60
C VAL A 209 11.23 -10.47 19.34
N SER A 210 12.37 -11.07 19.02
CA SER A 210 13.61 -10.90 19.79
C SER A 210 14.28 -9.53 19.65
N SER A 211 14.03 -8.77 18.59
CA SER A 211 14.64 -7.45 18.37
C SER A 211 13.84 -6.61 17.37
N PRO A 212 14.08 -5.28 17.30
CA PRO A 212 13.49 -4.40 16.29
C PRO A 212 13.82 -4.88 14.87
N LYS A 213 15.07 -5.29 14.61
CA LYS A 213 15.50 -5.81 13.30
C LYS A 213 14.68 -7.00 12.81
N VAL A 214 14.28 -7.91 13.70
CA VAL A 214 13.42 -9.04 13.32
C VAL A 214 12.03 -8.54 12.90
N ALA A 215 11.48 -7.56 13.63
CA ALA A 215 10.18 -6.98 13.32
C ALA A 215 10.21 -6.09 12.04
N GLU A 216 11.29 -5.34 11.82
CA GLU A 216 11.52 -4.58 10.58
C GLU A 216 11.65 -5.53 9.38
N MET A 217 12.48 -6.58 9.52
CA MET A 217 12.68 -7.56 8.46
C MET A 217 11.42 -8.36 8.16
N SER A 218 10.57 -8.68 9.14
CA SER A 218 9.33 -9.44 8.88
C SER A 218 8.40 -8.68 7.94
N LYS A 219 8.30 -7.35 8.08
CA LYS A 219 7.48 -6.52 7.19
C LYS A 219 8.01 -6.52 5.75
N LEU A 220 9.31 -6.32 5.59
CA LEU A 220 9.94 -6.32 4.27
C LEU A 220 9.87 -7.70 3.63
N LEU A 221 10.00 -8.77 4.41
CA LEU A 221 9.85 -10.14 3.93
C LEU A 221 8.43 -10.39 3.41
N GLU A 222 7.39 -9.97 4.15
CA GLU A 222 5.98 -10.10 3.73
C GLU A 222 5.74 -9.43 2.36
N ASN A 223 6.21 -8.19 2.19
CA ASN A 223 5.99 -7.44 0.95
C ASN A 223 6.91 -7.87 -0.20
N THR A 224 8.16 -8.23 0.08
CA THR A 224 9.08 -8.79 -0.91
C THR A 224 8.57 -10.13 -1.44
N PHE A 225 8.09 -10.99 -0.54
CA PHE A 225 7.47 -12.26 -0.91
C PHE A 225 6.29 -12.04 -1.86
N ARG A 226 5.40 -11.08 -1.54
CA ARG A 226 4.27 -10.74 -2.41
C ARG A 226 4.73 -10.20 -3.78
N SER A 227 5.69 -9.27 -3.80
CA SER A 227 6.23 -8.70 -5.05
C SER A 227 6.83 -9.76 -5.97
N VAL A 228 7.67 -10.66 -5.42
CA VAL A 228 8.32 -11.75 -6.18
C VAL A 228 7.31 -12.74 -6.75
N ASN A 229 6.28 -13.11 -5.99
CA ASN A 229 5.28 -14.05 -6.50
C ASN A 229 4.35 -13.41 -7.55
N ILE A 230 4.04 -12.12 -7.43
CA ILE A 230 3.34 -11.38 -8.48
C ILE A 230 4.19 -11.31 -9.76
N ALA A 231 5.49 -11.00 -9.64
CA ALA A 231 6.40 -11.02 -10.78
C ALA A 231 6.47 -12.39 -11.45
N PHE A 232 6.60 -13.45 -10.64
CA PHE A 232 6.62 -14.81 -11.15
C PHE A 232 5.35 -15.13 -11.95
N ILE A 233 4.16 -14.83 -11.43
CA ILE A 233 2.93 -15.13 -12.17
C ILE A 233 2.72 -14.23 -13.39
N ASN A 234 3.22 -12.99 -13.35
CA ASN A 234 3.26 -12.09 -14.51
C ASN A 234 4.14 -12.66 -15.63
N GLU A 235 5.34 -13.14 -15.30
CA GLU A 235 6.22 -13.80 -16.26
C GLU A 235 5.58 -15.07 -16.84
N MET A 236 4.93 -15.88 -15.99
CA MET A 236 4.17 -17.05 -16.43
C MET A 236 3.04 -16.66 -17.38
N ALA A 237 2.32 -15.55 -17.14
CA ALA A 237 1.29 -15.06 -18.04
C ALA A 237 1.87 -14.69 -19.42
N MET A 238 2.99 -13.97 -19.46
CA MET A 238 3.68 -13.63 -20.72
C MET A 238 4.16 -14.87 -21.47
N MET A 239 4.61 -15.91 -20.75
CA MET A 239 5.05 -17.18 -21.35
C MET A 239 3.86 -17.99 -21.88
N CYS A 240 2.79 -18.14 -21.09
CA CYS A 240 1.56 -18.83 -21.48
C CYS A 240 0.92 -18.19 -22.71
N ASP A 241 0.91 -16.85 -22.79
CA ASP A 241 0.46 -16.10 -23.96
C ASP A 241 1.21 -16.48 -25.25
N LYS A 242 2.53 -16.68 -25.17
CA LYS A 242 3.33 -17.13 -26.33
C LYS A 242 3.10 -18.60 -26.66
N MET A 243 2.65 -19.41 -25.71
CA MET A 243 2.45 -20.85 -25.86
C MET A 243 1.04 -21.24 -26.31
N GLY A 244 0.09 -20.31 -26.40
CA GLY A 244 -1.31 -20.68 -26.66
C GLY A 244 -2.06 -21.20 -25.43
N ILE A 245 -1.57 -20.92 -24.21
CA ILE A 245 -2.10 -21.49 -22.97
C ILE A 245 -2.81 -20.40 -22.16
N ASN A 246 -3.99 -20.70 -21.60
CA ASN A 246 -4.68 -19.78 -20.70
C ASN A 246 -4.08 -19.83 -19.28
N ILE A 247 -3.34 -18.79 -18.89
CA ILE A 247 -2.74 -18.71 -17.55
C ILE A 247 -3.78 -18.75 -16.41
N TRP A 248 -4.97 -18.18 -16.60
CA TRP A 248 -6.01 -18.14 -15.58
C TRP A 248 -6.57 -19.53 -15.29
N GLU A 249 -6.75 -20.35 -16.33
CA GLU A 249 -7.12 -21.76 -16.19
C GLU A 249 -6.02 -22.55 -15.49
N VAL A 250 -4.75 -22.32 -15.87
CA VAL A 250 -3.59 -22.97 -15.23
C VAL A 250 -3.53 -22.65 -13.73
N ILE A 251 -3.74 -21.39 -13.34
CA ILE A 251 -3.78 -20.97 -11.92
C ILE A 251 -4.93 -21.66 -11.18
N LYS A 252 -6.12 -21.70 -11.79
CA LYS A 252 -7.31 -22.35 -11.22
C LYS A 252 -7.08 -23.85 -11.01
N ALA A 253 -6.49 -24.52 -12.00
CA ALA A 253 -6.12 -25.94 -11.90
C ALA A 253 -5.05 -26.17 -10.82
N ALA A 254 -3.99 -25.37 -10.79
CA ALA A 254 -2.93 -25.48 -9.78
C ALA A 254 -3.44 -25.23 -8.36
N SER A 255 -4.42 -24.32 -8.20
CA SER A 255 -5.07 -23.99 -6.94
C SER A 255 -5.87 -25.14 -6.33
N THR A 256 -6.17 -26.19 -7.09
CA THR A 256 -6.80 -27.41 -6.55
C THR A 256 -5.86 -28.22 -5.64
N LYS A 257 -4.55 -27.96 -5.71
CA LYS A 257 -3.55 -28.62 -4.85
C LYS A 257 -3.58 -27.99 -3.45
N PRO A 258 -3.91 -28.75 -2.39
CA PRO A 258 -4.17 -28.20 -1.06
C PRO A 258 -2.91 -27.82 -0.27
N PHE A 259 -1.70 -28.01 -0.83
CA PHE A 259 -0.44 -27.71 -0.17
C PHE A 259 0.64 -27.27 -1.16
N GLY A 260 1.56 -26.42 -0.70
CA GLY A 260 2.75 -26.01 -1.47
C GLY A 260 2.46 -25.14 -2.69
N TYR A 261 1.22 -24.67 -2.86
CA TYR A 261 0.86 -23.69 -3.87
C TYR A 261 -0.06 -22.63 -3.24
N MET A 262 0.36 -21.38 -3.33
CA MET A 262 -0.45 -20.24 -2.92
C MET A 262 -0.68 -19.39 -4.17
N PRO A 263 -1.95 -19.23 -4.61
CA PRO A 263 -2.24 -18.57 -5.86
C PRO A 263 -1.92 -17.08 -5.78
N PHE A 264 -1.31 -16.59 -6.86
CA PHE A 264 -1.22 -15.18 -7.21
C PHE A 264 -1.85 -15.02 -8.58
N SER A 265 -2.33 -13.82 -8.88
CA SER A 265 -2.93 -13.50 -10.17
C SER A 265 -2.04 -12.52 -10.94
N PRO A 266 -1.90 -12.70 -12.26
CA PRO A 266 -1.21 -11.70 -13.08
C PRO A 266 -2.03 -10.42 -13.13
N GLY A 267 -1.41 -9.33 -13.56
CA GLY A 267 -2.08 -8.04 -13.64
C GLY A 267 -1.33 -6.99 -14.46
N PRO A 268 -1.89 -5.78 -14.57
CA PRO A 268 -1.33 -4.69 -15.36
C PRO A 268 -0.06 -4.06 -14.77
N GLY A 269 0.39 -4.55 -13.62
CA GLY A 269 1.47 -4.00 -12.81
C GLY A 269 1.11 -3.99 -11.33
N ILE A 270 2.02 -3.46 -10.52
CA ILE A 270 1.85 -3.30 -9.08
C ILE A 270 1.72 -1.81 -8.76
N GLY A 271 0.84 -1.45 -7.84
CA GLY A 271 0.76 -0.09 -7.31
C GLY A 271 0.54 -0.04 -5.81
N GLY A 272 0.27 1.17 -5.31
CA GLY A 272 0.25 1.49 -3.89
C GLY A 272 1.66 1.65 -3.32
N HIS A 273 1.78 2.07 -2.06
CA HIS A 273 3.11 2.35 -1.47
C HIS A 273 3.90 1.13 -1.03
N CYS A 274 3.23 0.07 -0.57
CA CYS A 274 3.94 -0.98 0.17
C CYS A 274 4.74 -1.91 -0.76
N ILE A 275 4.14 -2.40 -1.83
CA ILE A 275 4.73 -3.47 -2.65
C ILE A 275 5.84 -2.95 -3.57
N PRO A 276 5.71 -1.76 -4.21
CA PRO A 276 6.78 -1.20 -5.04
C PRO A 276 7.97 -0.66 -4.23
N LEU A 277 7.75 -0.12 -3.02
CA LEU A 277 8.83 0.56 -2.26
C LEU A 277 9.57 -0.39 -1.32
N ASP A 278 8.87 -1.22 -0.55
CA ASP A 278 9.50 -2.01 0.53
C ASP A 278 10.61 -2.97 0.05
N PRO A 279 10.47 -3.69 -1.07
CA PRO A 279 11.56 -4.51 -1.59
C PRO A 279 12.81 -3.69 -1.94
N MET A 280 12.63 -2.42 -2.36
CA MET A 280 13.74 -1.52 -2.65
C MET A 280 14.48 -1.10 -1.38
N TYR A 281 13.81 -0.90 -0.25
CA TYR A 281 14.48 -0.71 1.04
C TYR A 281 15.40 -1.87 1.39
N LEU A 282 14.92 -3.10 1.20
CA LEU A 282 15.70 -4.29 1.49
C LEU A 282 16.88 -4.43 0.51
N SER A 283 16.66 -4.22 -0.79
CA SER A 283 17.71 -4.23 -1.81
C SER A 283 18.79 -3.19 -1.50
N TRP A 284 18.39 -1.96 -1.17
CA TRP A 284 19.28 -0.88 -0.78
C TRP A 284 20.13 -1.25 0.44
N LYS A 285 19.50 -1.74 1.52
CA LYS A 285 20.22 -2.10 2.74
C LYS A 285 21.18 -3.27 2.50
N ALA A 286 20.80 -4.23 1.67
CA ALA A 286 21.62 -5.38 1.32
C ALA A 286 22.92 -4.99 0.59
N LYS A 287 22.89 -3.96 -0.27
CA LYS A 287 24.10 -3.42 -0.93
C LYS A 287 25.17 -2.99 0.09
N GLY A 288 24.75 -2.44 1.24
CA GLY A 288 25.65 -2.10 2.35
C GLY A 288 26.40 -3.31 2.95
N PHE A 289 25.86 -4.51 2.78
CA PHE A 289 26.50 -5.78 3.17
C PHE A 289 27.16 -6.51 1.99
N ARG A 290 27.36 -5.82 0.85
CA ARG A 290 27.87 -6.40 -0.41
C ARG A 290 27.02 -7.56 -0.92
N PHE A 291 25.72 -7.56 -0.60
CA PHE A 291 24.76 -8.52 -1.10
C PHE A 291 23.86 -7.86 -2.14
N HIS A 292 23.90 -8.38 -3.37
CA HIS A 292 23.08 -7.89 -4.48
C HIS A 292 21.93 -8.87 -4.70
N SER A 293 20.71 -8.44 -4.39
CA SER A 293 19.53 -9.30 -4.45
C SER A 293 18.97 -9.41 -5.87
N GLN A 294 19.44 -10.40 -6.62
CA GLN A 294 19.00 -10.64 -8.00
C GLN A 294 17.49 -10.91 -8.10
N PHE A 295 16.91 -11.62 -7.13
CA PHE A 295 15.47 -11.91 -7.13
C PHE A 295 14.61 -10.65 -6.96
N ILE A 296 15.03 -9.70 -6.11
CA ILE A 296 14.27 -8.47 -5.91
C ILE A 296 14.35 -7.61 -7.17
N GLU A 297 15.55 -7.45 -7.73
CA GLU A 297 15.76 -6.65 -8.96
C GLU A 297 15.01 -7.25 -10.16
N LEU A 298 15.03 -8.58 -10.32
CA LEU A 298 14.29 -9.26 -11.38
C LEU A 298 12.78 -9.11 -11.19
N ALA A 299 12.28 -9.31 -9.98
CA ALA A 299 10.85 -9.16 -9.70
C ALA A 299 10.36 -7.74 -9.98
N GLN A 300 11.14 -6.73 -9.56
CA GLN A 300 10.84 -5.33 -9.82
C GLN A 300 10.81 -5.05 -11.33
N SER A 301 11.83 -5.48 -12.06
CA SER A 301 11.90 -5.34 -13.52
C SER A 301 10.69 -5.97 -14.23
N ILE A 302 10.29 -7.18 -13.87
CA ILE A 302 9.12 -7.83 -14.48
C ILE A 302 7.85 -7.04 -14.19
N ASN A 303 7.64 -6.66 -12.92
CA ASN A 303 6.44 -5.92 -12.51
C ASN A 303 6.33 -4.54 -13.17
N ASP A 304 7.45 -3.82 -13.29
CA ASP A 304 7.51 -2.48 -13.90
C ASP A 304 7.28 -2.52 -15.42
N ASN A 305 7.57 -3.66 -16.06
CA ASN A 305 7.35 -3.86 -17.50
C ASN A 305 5.93 -4.34 -17.84
N MET A 306 5.09 -4.66 -16.85
CA MET A 306 3.72 -5.12 -17.12
C MET A 306 2.84 -4.08 -17.82
N PRO A 307 2.92 -2.76 -17.51
CA PRO A 307 2.28 -1.72 -18.32
C PRO A 307 2.62 -1.83 -19.80
N ASP A 308 3.89 -1.96 -20.19
CA ASP A 308 4.27 -2.13 -21.60
C ASP A 308 3.71 -3.43 -22.22
N TYR A 309 3.64 -4.51 -21.44
CA TYR A 309 3.00 -5.74 -21.91
C TYR A 309 1.50 -5.55 -22.15
N VAL A 310 0.78 -4.79 -21.31
CA VAL A 310 -0.63 -4.41 -21.56
C VAL A 310 -0.76 -3.59 -22.85
N ILE A 311 0.15 -2.65 -23.10
CA ILE A 311 0.17 -1.88 -24.34
C ILE A 311 0.40 -2.78 -25.55
N SER A 312 1.36 -3.70 -25.48
CA SER A 312 1.62 -4.68 -26.53
C SER A 312 0.39 -5.55 -26.80
N LYS A 313 -0.29 -6.01 -25.74
CA LYS A 313 -1.51 -6.80 -25.85
C LYS A 313 -2.63 -6.03 -26.54
N THR A 314 -2.83 -4.78 -26.12
CA THR A 314 -3.82 -3.88 -26.73
C THR A 314 -3.50 -3.64 -28.20
N SER A 315 -2.23 -3.51 -28.59
CA SER A 315 -1.84 -3.40 -29.99
C SER A 315 -2.20 -4.66 -30.80
N GLN A 316 -2.01 -5.86 -30.24
CA GLN A 316 -2.38 -7.12 -30.91
C GLN A 316 -3.90 -7.19 -31.11
N VAL A 317 -4.67 -6.82 -30.08
CA VAL A 317 -6.14 -6.78 -30.15
C VAL A 317 -6.62 -5.79 -31.20
N LEU A 318 -6.12 -4.54 -31.19
CA LEU A 318 -6.49 -3.54 -32.19
C LEU A 318 -6.17 -3.99 -33.63
N ASN A 319 -5.08 -4.75 -33.81
CA ASN A 319 -4.71 -5.27 -35.12
C ASN A 319 -5.73 -6.28 -35.68
N ILE A 320 -6.45 -7.04 -34.84
CA ILE A 320 -7.58 -7.89 -35.29
C ILE A 320 -8.61 -7.03 -36.03
N TYR A 321 -8.84 -5.81 -35.55
CA TYR A 321 -9.80 -4.87 -36.12
C TYR A 321 -9.17 -3.91 -37.14
N ALA A 322 -7.95 -4.22 -37.62
CA ALA A 322 -7.17 -3.38 -38.54
C ALA A 322 -6.95 -1.94 -38.03
N LYS A 323 -6.84 -1.77 -36.70
CA LYS A 323 -6.55 -0.49 -36.04
C LYS A 323 -5.15 -0.50 -35.43
N SER A 324 -4.53 0.66 -35.38
CA SER A 324 -3.28 0.89 -34.64
C SER A 324 -3.54 1.62 -33.33
N ILE A 325 -2.66 1.52 -32.33
CA ILE A 325 -2.75 2.37 -31.12
C ILE A 325 -2.84 3.86 -31.49
N ARG A 326 -2.00 4.32 -32.42
CA ARG A 326 -2.00 5.70 -32.87
C ARG A 326 -3.37 6.07 -33.44
N ARG A 327 -3.95 7.16 -32.94
CA ARG A 327 -5.29 7.69 -33.27
C ARG A 327 -6.48 6.85 -32.80
N SER A 328 -6.29 5.69 -32.18
CA SER A 328 -7.39 4.96 -31.55
C SER A 328 -7.89 5.70 -30.32
N ASN A 329 -9.21 5.66 -30.10
CA ASN A 329 -9.87 6.09 -28.89
C ASN A 329 -9.84 4.91 -27.89
N ILE A 330 -9.08 5.06 -26.81
CA ILE A 330 -8.94 4.06 -25.75
C ILE A 330 -9.64 4.57 -24.50
N LEU A 331 -10.49 3.73 -23.92
CA LEU A 331 -11.07 3.97 -22.60
C LEU A 331 -10.40 3.07 -21.57
N ILE A 332 -9.70 3.67 -20.60
CA ILE A 332 -9.21 2.92 -19.45
C ILE A 332 -10.35 2.77 -18.44
N LEU A 333 -10.67 1.53 -18.05
CA LEU A 333 -11.65 1.22 -17.01
C LEU A 333 -10.91 0.95 -15.70
N GLY A 334 -11.14 1.81 -14.70
CA GLY A 334 -10.45 1.80 -13.42
C GLY A 334 -9.05 2.43 -13.51
N MET A 335 -8.74 3.30 -12.55
CA MET A 335 -7.48 4.04 -12.47
C MET A 335 -6.81 3.91 -11.10
N ALA A 336 -7.58 3.67 -10.03
CA ALA A 336 -7.05 3.36 -8.71
C ALA A 336 -6.15 2.12 -8.73
N TYR A 337 -5.12 2.04 -7.88
CA TYR A 337 -4.22 0.87 -7.89
C TYR A 337 -4.88 -0.41 -7.33
N LYS A 338 -5.95 -0.25 -6.56
CA LYS A 338 -6.74 -1.32 -5.94
C LYS A 338 -8.24 -1.05 -6.14
N SER A 339 -9.01 -2.12 -6.23
CA SER A 339 -10.46 -2.08 -6.36
C SER A 339 -11.12 -1.34 -5.19
N ASP A 340 -12.18 -0.59 -5.50
CA ASP A 340 -13.10 0.10 -4.58
C ASP A 340 -12.50 1.22 -3.70
N ILE A 341 -11.33 1.77 -4.06
CA ILE A 341 -10.70 2.93 -3.38
C ILE A 341 -10.35 4.01 -4.40
N ASP A 342 -10.05 5.23 -3.93
CA ASP A 342 -9.70 6.40 -4.76
C ASP A 342 -8.18 6.62 -4.91
N ASP A 343 -7.37 5.69 -4.39
CA ASP A 343 -5.93 5.85 -4.28
C ASP A 343 -5.20 5.56 -5.61
N LEU A 344 -4.53 6.59 -6.11
CA LEU A 344 -3.78 6.58 -7.36
C LEU A 344 -2.26 6.42 -7.18
N ARG A 345 -1.77 6.36 -5.95
CA ARG A 345 -0.33 6.37 -5.66
C ARG A 345 0.32 5.12 -6.26
N GLU A 346 1.35 5.33 -7.07
CA GLU A 346 2.04 4.29 -7.86
C GLU A 346 1.08 3.43 -8.74
N SER A 347 -0.10 3.94 -9.12
CA SER A 347 -1.04 3.12 -9.88
C SER A 347 -0.50 2.75 -11.26
N PRO A 348 -0.57 1.47 -11.69
CA PRO A 348 -0.21 1.08 -13.06
C PRO A 348 -1.09 1.75 -14.11
N GLY A 349 -2.32 2.16 -13.76
CA GLY A 349 -3.21 2.88 -14.66
C GLY A 349 -2.64 4.22 -15.12
N LEU A 350 -1.92 4.93 -14.25
CA LEU A 350 -1.27 6.19 -14.61
C LEU A 350 -0.16 5.95 -15.64
N HIS A 351 0.66 4.93 -15.44
CA HIS A 351 1.72 4.58 -16.38
C HIS A 351 1.13 4.12 -17.73
N ILE A 352 0.09 3.28 -17.72
CA ILE A 352 -0.61 2.83 -18.93
C ILE A 352 -1.22 4.02 -19.69
N TYR A 353 -1.83 4.99 -18.98
CA TYR A 353 -2.35 6.21 -19.59
C TYR A 353 -1.26 6.97 -20.36
N GLU A 354 -0.11 7.21 -19.72
CA GLU A 354 1.00 7.93 -20.35
C GLU A 354 1.57 7.17 -21.54
N LEU A 355 1.74 5.85 -21.43
CA LEU A 355 2.26 5.01 -22.52
C LEU A 355 1.34 5.01 -23.75
N PHE A 356 0.02 5.03 -23.56
CA PHE A 356 -0.93 5.18 -24.67
C PHE A 356 -0.85 6.57 -25.32
N LYS A 357 -0.77 7.63 -24.50
CA LYS A 357 -0.65 9.02 -24.96
C LYS A 357 0.62 9.24 -25.77
N GLU A 358 1.76 8.71 -25.32
CA GLU A 358 3.04 8.74 -26.01
C GLU A 358 2.99 8.06 -27.39
N ARG A 359 2.22 6.98 -27.50
CA ARG A 359 1.99 6.26 -28.77
C ARG A 359 0.93 6.91 -29.65
N GLY A 360 0.38 8.06 -29.23
CA GLY A 360 -0.53 8.90 -30.01
C GLY A 360 -1.98 8.43 -29.99
N ALA A 361 -2.39 7.65 -28.99
CA ALA A 361 -3.79 7.34 -28.73
C ALA A 361 -4.55 8.55 -28.16
N ARG A 362 -5.87 8.54 -28.32
CA ARG A 362 -6.79 9.43 -27.60
C ARG A 362 -7.29 8.65 -26.40
N VAL A 363 -6.92 9.07 -25.20
CA VAL A 363 -7.12 8.28 -23.98
C VAL A 363 -8.02 9.06 -23.04
N ASP A 364 -9.14 8.45 -22.71
CA ASP A 364 -10.02 8.84 -21.61
C ASP A 364 -10.00 7.71 -20.57
N TYR A 365 -10.48 7.99 -19.37
CA TYR A 365 -10.64 6.96 -18.34
C TYR A 365 -11.95 7.11 -17.59
N PHE A 366 -12.47 6.00 -17.09
CA PHE A 366 -13.61 5.95 -16.20
C PHE A 366 -13.24 5.22 -14.91
N ASP A 367 -13.42 5.89 -13.77
CA ASP A 367 -13.23 5.35 -12.42
C ASP A 367 -14.24 6.04 -11.49
N PRO A 368 -15.08 5.28 -10.76
CA PRO A 368 -16.12 5.85 -9.91
C PRO A 368 -15.58 6.43 -8.59
N HIS A 369 -14.32 6.14 -8.24
CA HIS A 369 -13.67 6.58 -7.02
C HIS A 369 -12.58 7.62 -7.30
N ALA A 370 -11.68 7.35 -8.26
CA ALA A 370 -10.57 8.23 -8.61
C ALA A 370 -10.96 9.29 -9.66
N GLN A 371 -11.58 10.37 -9.21
CA GLN A 371 -12.23 11.36 -10.10
C GLN A 371 -11.27 12.21 -10.95
N SER A 372 -10.02 12.40 -10.52
CA SER A 372 -9.03 13.15 -11.30
C SER A 372 -7.59 12.80 -10.95
N PHE A 373 -6.67 13.05 -11.88
CA PHE A 373 -5.23 13.03 -11.63
C PHE A 373 -4.51 14.11 -12.43
N VAL A 374 -3.23 14.34 -12.14
CA VAL A 374 -2.37 15.26 -12.91
C VAL A 374 -1.43 14.44 -13.78
N ASP A 375 -1.50 14.64 -15.09
CA ASP A 375 -0.64 13.96 -16.06
C ASP A 375 0.82 14.47 -15.98
N LYS A 376 1.74 13.80 -16.67
CA LYS A 376 3.17 14.19 -16.66
C LYS A 376 3.45 15.59 -17.26
N TYR A 377 2.47 16.19 -17.94
CA TYR A 377 2.55 17.53 -18.51
C TYR A 377 1.89 18.59 -17.61
N GLY A 378 1.38 18.21 -16.44
CA GLY A 378 0.73 19.10 -15.48
C GLY A 378 -0.75 19.38 -15.79
N ASN A 379 -1.37 18.68 -16.73
CA ASN A 379 -2.79 18.83 -17.00
C ASN A 379 -3.62 17.98 -16.05
N THR A 380 -4.72 18.54 -15.55
CA THR A 380 -5.70 17.76 -14.80
C THR A 380 -6.56 16.93 -15.76
N VAL A 381 -6.46 15.61 -15.67
CA VAL A 381 -7.31 14.67 -16.38
C VAL A 381 -8.46 14.27 -15.47
N GLN A 382 -9.69 14.35 -15.97
CA GLN A 382 -10.91 14.04 -15.23
C GLN A 382 -11.47 12.70 -15.69
N SER A 383 -12.06 11.96 -14.75
CA SER A 383 -12.83 10.77 -15.08
C SER A 383 -14.06 11.16 -15.90
N ILE A 384 -14.36 10.40 -16.96
CA ILE A 384 -15.54 10.67 -17.77
C ILE A 384 -16.82 10.31 -17.02
N ALA A 385 -17.95 10.88 -17.43
CA ALA A 385 -19.25 10.44 -16.94
C ALA A 385 -19.57 9.02 -17.43
N TYR A 386 -20.33 8.27 -16.63
CA TYR A 386 -20.88 6.98 -17.02
C TYR A 386 -21.97 7.16 -18.07
N ASP A 387 -21.63 6.88 -19.34
CA ASP A 387 -22.51 7.04 -20.49
C ASP A 387 -22.21 5.94 -21.50
N LEU A 388 -23.04 4.89 -21.51
CA LEU A 388 -22.87 3.72 -22.36
C LEU A 388 -22.90 4.06 -23.86
N GLU A 389 -23.70 5.04 -24.28
CA GLU A 389 -23.78 5.44 -25.68
C GLU A 389 -22.49 6.11 -26.14
N LYS A 390 -21.92 7.00 -25.31
CA LYS A 390 -20.59 7.56 -25.57
C LYS A 390 -19.51 6.47 -25.53
N MET A 391 -19.58 5.55 -24.56
CA MET A 391 -18.61 4.48 -24.40
C MET A 391 -18.59 3.49 -25.59
N ARG A 392 -19.71 3.32 -26.30
CA ARG A 392 -19.77 2.52 -27.54
C ARG A 392 -18.86 3.06 -28.66
N SER A 393 -18.50 4.34 -28.63
CA SER A 393 -17.70 4.99 -29.69
C SER A 393 -16.18 4.75 -29.59
N TYR A 394 -15.70 4.10 -28.53
CA TYR A 394 -14.28 3.79 -28.38
C TYR A 394 -13.86 2.61 -29.24
N ASP A 395 -12.58 2.56 -29.55
CA ASP A 395 -11.98 1.48 -30.32
C ASP A 395 -11.63 0.28 -29.43
N CYS A 396 -11.26 0.53 -28.18
CA CYS A 396 -10.93 -0.50 -27.20
C CYS A 396 -11.09 0.00 -25.77
N PHE A 397 -11.59 -0.88 -24.90
CA PHE A 397 -11.55 -0.73 -23.45
C PHE A 397 -10.35 -1.48 -22.87
N VAL A 398 -9.65 -0.87 -21.92
CA VAL A 398 -8.56 -1.52 -21.18
C VAL A 398 -8.91 -1.50 -19.71
N LEU A 399 -9.31 -2.64 -19.16
CA LEU A 399 -9.62 -2.77 -17.75
C LEU A 399 -8.33 -2.92 -16.95
N VAL A 400 -8.01 -1.92 -16.13
CA VAL A 400 -6.83 -1.91 -15.25
C VAL A 400 -7.22 -2.26 -13.81
N THR A 401 -8.38 -1.80 -13.36
CA THR A 401 -8.87 -2.03 -12.00
C THR A 401 -10.31 -2.50 -12.00
N GLY A 402 -10.53 -3.73 -11.50
CA GLY A 402 -11.85 -4.35 -11.42
C GLY A 402 -12.64 -3.86 -10.20
N HIS A 403 -13.28 -2.70 -10.30
CA HIS A 403 -14.20 -2.20 -9.27
C HIS A 403 -15.45 -3.08 -9.17
N LYS A 404 -15.98 -3.28 -7.96
CA LYS A 404 -17.21 -4.09 -7.78
C LYS A 404 -18.46 -3.37 -8.28
N SER A 405 -18.41 -2.05 -8.41
CA SER A 405 -19.51 -1.23 -8.91
C SER A 405 -19.66 -1.25 -10.43
N PHE A 406 -18.72 -1.85 -11.15
CA PHE A 406 -18.81 -2.01 -12.60
C PHE A 406 -19.82 -3.11 -12.96
N ASP A 407 -20.70 -2.79 -13.92
CA ASP A 407 -21.49 -3.79 -14.62
C ASP A 407 -20.71 -4.30 -15.82
N TYR A 408 -20.05 -5.45 -15.63
CA TYR A 408 -19.23 -6.07 -16.67
C TYR A 408 -20.07 -6.60 -17.84
N GLN A 409 -21.34 -6.96 -17.62
CA GLN A 409 -22.21 -7.41 -18.70
C GLN A 409 -22.59 -6.22 -19.60
N GLU A 410 -22.93 -5.08 -19.01
CA GLU A 410 -23.23 -3.87 -19.80
C GLU A 410 -22.03 -3.44 -20.66
N PHE A 411 -20.81 -3.47 -20.11
CA PHE A 411 -19.60 -3.19 -20.90
C PHE A 411 -19.37 -4.21 -22.02
N ALA A 412 -19.61 -5.50 -21.76
CA ALA A 412 -19.48 -6.55 -22.76
C ALA A 412 -20.51 -6.38 -23.90
N ASP A 413 -21.76 -6.02 -23.57
CA ASP A 413 -22.87 -5.84 -24.50
C ASP A 413 -22.68 -4.64 -25.45
N LEU A 414 -21.73 -3.74 -25.16
CA LEU A 414 -21.35 -2.66 -26.08
C LEU A 414 -20.66 -3.17 -27.35
N GLY A 415 -20.07 -4.37 -27.32
CA GLY A 415 -19.36 -4.96 -28.47
C GLY A 415 -18.02 -4.28 -28.80
N VAL A 416 -17.51 -3.45 -27.88
CA VAL A 416 -16.18 -2.81 -28.01
C VAL A 416 -15.11 -3.81 -27.57
N ALA A 417 -13.98 -3.87 -28.28
CA ALA A 417 -12.87 -4.75 -27.91
C ALA A 417 -12.37 -4.45 -26.48
N ILE A 418 -12.26 -5.47 -25.63
CA ILE A 418 -11.88 -5.33 -24.23
C ILE A 418 -10.55 -6.07 -23.98
N VAL A 419 -9.57 -5.37 -23.42
CA VAL A 419 -8.38 -5.98 -22.81
C VAL A 419 -8.62 -6.07 -21.30
N ASP A 420 -8.88 -7.28 -20.81
CA ASP A 420 -9.12 -7.57 -19.40
C ASP A 420 -7.81 -7.98 -18.70
N THR A 421 -7.25 -7.07 -17.91
CA THR A 421 -6.01 -7.33 -17.17
C THR A 421 -6.22 -7.98 -15.80
N ARG A 422 -7.48 -8.20 -15.39
CA ARG A 422 -7.84 -8.63 -14.03
C ARG A 422 -8.71 -9.89 -14.00
N ASN A 423 -9.06 -10.45 -15.16
CA ASN A 423 -10.02 -11.55 -15.28
C ASN A 423 -11.37 -11.18 -14.63
N ALA A 424 -11.79 -9.92 -14.77
CA ALA A 424 -13.03 -9.43 -14.18
C ALA A 424 -14.27 -9.80 -15.01
N PHE A 425 -14.09 -10.12 -16.29
CA PHE A 425 -15.15 -10.61 -17.17
C PHE A 425 -15.29 -12.14 -17.13
N GLU A 426 -14.73 -12.83 -16.12
CA GLU A 426 -14.87 -14.30 -15.99
C GLU A 426 -16.34 -14.72 -16.01
N GLY A 427 -16.68 -15.66 -16.89
CA GLY A 427 -18.04 -16.16 -17.07
C GLY A 427 -18.85 -15.47 -18.17
N ILE A 428 -18.33 -14.40 -18.77
CA ILE A 428 -18.92 -13.75 -19.95
C ILE A 428 -18.23 -14.28 -21.21
N ASP A 429 -18.95 -15.06 -22.00
CA ASP A 429 -18.43 -15.61 -23.26
C ASP A 429 -18.70 -14.63 -24.40
N ALA A 430 -17.71 -13.81 -24.73
CA ALA A 430 -17.78 -12.86 -25.83
C ALA A 430 -16.44 -12.79 -26.60
N PRO A 431 -16.47 -12.86 -27.95
CA PRO A 431 -15.26 -13.01 -28.77
C PRO A 431 -14.38 -11.75 -28.81
N HIS A 432 -14.91 -10.61 -28.35
CA HIS A 432 -14.20 -9.33 -28.28
C HIS A 432 -13.56 -9.06 -26.91
N ILE A 433 -13.58 -10.02 -25.99
CA ILE A 433 -12.91 -9.93 -24.67
C ILE A 433 -11.60 -10.72 -24.71
N TYR A 434 -10.49 -10.03 -24.45
CA TYR A 434 -9.14 -10.55 -24.50
C TYR A 434 -8.48 -10.44 -23.14
N GLN A 435 -8.18 -11.56 -22.52
CA GLN A 435 -7.59 -11.59 -21.19
C GLN A 435 -6.06 -11.43 -21.26
N LEU A 436 -5.49 -10.79 -20.24
CA LEU A 436 -4.04 -10.76 -20.07
C LEU A 436 -3.50 -12.18 -19.87
N GLY A 437 -2.45 -12.56 -20.59
CA GLY A 437 -1.87 -13.90 -20.51
C GLY A 437 -2.60 -14.99 -21.29
N THR A 438 -3.52 -14.64 -22.20
CA THR A 438 -4.13 -15.57 -23.17
C THR A 438 -3.86 -15.11 -24.60
N SER A 439 -3.58 -16.02 -25.53
CA SER A 439 -3.20 -15.66 -26.90
C SER A 439 -4.29 -14.91 -27.66
N VAL A 440 -3.86 -13.89 -28.41
CA VAL A 440 -4.73 -13.19 -29.38
C VAL A 440 -4.56 -13.92 -30.70
N ILE A 441 -5.58 -14.70 -31.08
CA ILE A 441 -5.58 -15.53 -32.29
C ILE A 441 -6.30 -14.76 -33.40
N LEU A 442 -5.74 -14.75 -34.61
CA LEU A 442 -6.42 -14.16 -35.76
C LEU A 442 -7.62 -15.05 -36.15
N PRO A 443 -8.77 -14.47 -36.56
CA PRO A 443 -9.94 -15.26 -36.95
C PRO A 443 -9.63 -16.35 -38.00
N GLU A 444 -8.74 -16.03 -38.95
CA GLU A 444 -8.28 -16.95 -40.02
C GLU A 444 -7.50 -18.16 -39.47
N GLU A 445 -6.72 -17.99 -38.41
CA GLU A 445 -5.99 -19.07 -37.75
C GLU A 445 -6.90 -19.94 -36.87
N GLN A 446 -7.96 -19.33 -36.33
CA GLN A 446 -8.95 -20.03 -35.51
C GLN A 446 -9.79 -21.03 -36.34
N GLU A 447 -10.12 -20.69 -37.58
CA GLU A 447 -10.77 -21.61 -38.52
C GLU A 447 -9.87 -22.80 -38.88
N LEU A 448 -8.55 -22.59 -39.03
CA LEU A 448 -7.59 -23.64 -39.30
C LEU A 448 -7.39 -24.58 -38.11
N LEU A 449 -7.40 -24.05 -36.88
CA LEU A 449 -7.33 -24.84 -35.64
C LEU A 449 -8.57 -25.70 -35.40
N LEU A 450 -9.75 -25.26 -35.85
CA LEU A 450 -10.99 -26.04 -35.76
C LEU A 450 -11.09 -27.16 -36.82
N LEU A 451 -10.28 -27.08 -37.87
CA LEU A 451 -10.22 -28.05 -38.97
C LEU A 451 -9.12 -29.11 -38.80
N ALA A 452 -8.20 -28.91 -37.85
CA ALA A 452 -7.10 -29.82 -37.50
C ALA A 452 -7.45 -30.65 -36.24
#